data_AF-X1AR54-F1
#
_entry.id   AF-X1AR54-F1
#
_cell.length_a   1.000
_cell.length_b   1.000
_cell.length_c   1.000
_cell.angle_alpha   90.00
_cell.angle_beta   90.00
_cell.angle_gamma   90.00
#
_symmetry.space_group_name_H-M   'P 1'
#
loop_
_entity.id
_entity.type
_entity.pdbx_description
1 polymer ?
#
loop_
_entity_poly.entity_id
_entity_poly.type
_entity_poly.pdbx_seq_one_letter_code
_entity_poly.pdbx_strand_id
1 'polypeptide(L)' 'KGDIRNLGSYSKGITTIVISHRISSFIKADNIFVLDKGRVENSGTHRELIKKSDIYKSIYKIQKLEE' A
#
# COMPACT_ATOMS: atom_id res chain seq x y z
N LYS A 1 7.77 -6.66 17.75
CA LYS A 1 7.69 -5.85 16.50
C LYS A 1 6.41 -6.22 15.79
N GLY A 2 5.52 -5.23 15.61
CA GLY A 2 4.09 -5.40 15.30
C GLY A 2 3.81 -6.29 14.10
N ASP A 3 3.17 -7.42 14.38
CA ASP A 3 2.74 -8.36 13.37
C ASP A 3 1.36 -7.94 12.86
N ILE A 4 1.34 -7.19 11.75
CA ILE A 4 0.11 -6.68 11.12
C ILE A 4 -0.74 -7.77 10.45
N ARG A 5 -0.35 -9.06 10.55
CA ARG A 5 -1.09 -10.18 9.93
C ARG A 5 -2.53 -10.30 10.43
N ASN A 6 -2.83 -9.84 11.65
CA ASN A 6 -4.18 -9.85 12.23
C ASN A 6 -4.97 -8.54 12.01
N LEU A 7 -4.42 -7.54 11.32
CA LEU A 7 -5.12 -6.25 11.18
C LEU A 7 -6.50 -6.41 10.50
N GLY A 8 -6.61 -7.34 9.55
CA GLY A 8 -7.87 -7.59 8.84
C GLY A 8 -9.04 -8.05 9.72
N SER A 9 -8.78 -8.73 10.85
CA SER A 9 -9.86 -9.12 11.77
C SER A 9 -10.30 -7.96 12.68
N TYR A 10 -9.39 -7.04 13.01
CA TYR A 10 -9.70 -5.85 13.82
C TYR A 10 -10.29 -4.69 13.00
N SER A 11 -10.01 -4.62 11.70
CA SER A 11 -10.48 -3.55 10.81
C SER A 11 -11.94 -3.66 10.38
N LYS A 12 -12.65 -4.75 10.71
CA LYS A 12 -14.06 -4.89 10.34
C LYS A 12 -14.91 -3.82 11.05
N GLY A 13 -15.49 -2.91 10.28
CA GLY A 13 -16.38 -1.86 10.78
C GLY A 13 -15.68 -0.61 11.31
N ILE A 14 -14.34 -0.51 11.18
CA ILE A 14 -13.59 0.68 11.57
C ILE A 14 -12.68 1.15 10.44
N THR A 15 -12.52 2.48 10.30
CA THR A 15 -11.57 3.05 9.33
C THR A 15 -10.15 2.78 9.78
N THR A 16 -9.38 2.07 8.96
CA THR A 16 -7.98 1.71 9.26
C THR A 16 -7.05 2.39 8.28
N ILE A 17 -6.10 3.16 8.79
CA ILE A 17 -5.04 3.80 8.00
C ILE A 17 -3.73 3.07 8.28
N VAL A 18 -3.11 2.52 7.24
CA VAL A 18 -1.84 1.78 7.35
C VAL A 18 -0.74 2.54 6.63
N ILE A 19 0.31 2.89 7.38
CA ILE A 19 1.56 3.42 6.84
C ILE A 19 2.62 2.35 7.07
N SER A 20 3.25 1.87 6.01
CA SER A 20 4.23 0.79 6.09
C SER A 20 5.37 1.05 5.11
N HIS A 21 6.46 0.29 5.26
CA HIS A 21 7.48 0.17 4.23
C HIS A 21 7.40 -1.18 3.50
N ARG A 22 6.46 -2.07 3.86
CA ARG A 22 6.34 -3.42 3.28
C ARG A 22 5.13 -3.51 2.37
N ILE A 23 5.37 -3.90 1.12
CA ILE A 23 4.34 -3.91 0.08
C ILE A 23 3.24 -4.93 0.30
N SER A 24 3.56 -6.03 1.00
CA SER A 24 2.61 -7.09 1.36
C SER A 24 1.40 -6.57 2.15
N SER A 25 1.57 -5.47 2.89
CA SER A 25 0.51 -4.78 3.62
C SER A 25 -0.46 -4.05 2.68
N PHE A 26 0.07 -3.44 1.61
CA PHE A 26 -0.71 -2.61 0.69
C PHE A 26 -1.50 -3.43 -0.31
N ILE A 27 -1.02 -4.62 -0.69
CA ILE A 27 -1.71 -5.50 -1.67
C ILE A 27 -3.13 -5.85 -1.21
N LYS A 28 -3.37 -5.93 0.12
CA LYS A 28 -4.66 -6.24 0.72
C LYS A 28 -5.51 -5.02 1.05
N ALA A 29 -5.01 -3.81 0.83
CA ALA A 29 -5.74 -2.59 1.16
C ALA A 29 -6.87 -2.35 0.14
N ASP A 30 -8.01 -1.86 0.64
CA ASP A 30 -9.15 -1.48 -0.20
C ASP A 30 -8.79 -0.30 -1.11
N ASN A 31 -7.97 0.62 -0.60
CA ASN A 31 -7.46 1.77 -1.36
C ASN A 31 -6.04 2.12 -0.90
N ILE A 32 -5.17 2.46 -1.84
CA ILE A 32 -3.77 2.83 -1.60
C ILE A 32 -3.57 4.26 -2.10
N PHE A 33 -2.89 5.09 -1.30
CA PHE A 33 -2.52 6.45 -1.67
C PHE A 33 -1.01 6.54 -1.87
N VAL A 34 -0.58 7.03 -3.03
CA VAL A 34 0.83 7.26 -3.36
C VAL A 34 1.13 8.73 -3.08
N LEU A 35 2.04 8.95 -2.13
CA LEU A 35 2.49 10.28 -1.75
C LEU A 35 3.85 10.57 -2.42
N ASP A 36 3.95 11.72 -3.09
CA ASP A 36 5.21 12.30 -3.53
C ASP A 36 5.26 13.78 -3.12
N LYS A 37 6.39 14.23 -2.56
CA LYS A 37 6.62 15.65 -2.19
C LYS A 37 5.48 16.31 -1.42
N GLY A 38 4.82 15.57 -0.52
CA GLY A 38 3.71 16.08 0.29
C GLY A 38 2.37 16.18 -0.42
N ARG A 39 2.22 15.58 -1.61
CA ARG A 39 0.96 15.52 -2.38
C ARG A 39 0.59 14.08 -2.71
N VAL A 40 -0.70 13.82 -2.86
CA VAL A 40 -1.23 12.54 -3.34
C VAL A 40 -1.19 12.57 -4.86
N GLU A 41 -0.24 11.86 -5.45
CA GLU A 41 -0.10 11.80 -6.91
C GLU A 41 -1.04 10.77 -7.54
N ASN A 42 -1.27 9.64 -6.85
CA ASN A 42 -2.20 8.62 -7.30
C ASN A 42 -2.93 7.95 -6.14
N SER A 43 -4.13 7.42 -6.43
CA SER A 43 -4.84 6.54 -5.52
C SER A 43 -5.60 5.46 -6.27
N GLY A 44 -5.87 4.34 -5.60
CA GLY A 44 -6.64 3.23 -6.14
C GLY A 44 -6.24 1.89 -5.54
N THR A 45 -6.80 0.81 -6.09
CA THR A 45 -6.39 -0.54 -5.72
C THR A 45 -4.99 -0.86 -6.25
N HIS A 46 -4.33 -1.88 -5.68
CA HIS A 46 -3.06 -2.39 -6.19
C HIS A 46 -3.09 -2.67 -7.70
N ARG A 47 -4.18 -3.29 -8.18
CA ARG A 47 -4.37 -3.64 -9.61
C ARG A 47 -4.47 -2.42 -10.53
N GLU A 48 -5.00 -1.31 -10.03
CA GLU A 48 -5.09 -0.06 -10.79
C GLU A 48 -3.77 0.68 -10.77
N LEU A 49 -3.15 0.81 -9.60
CA LEU A 49 -1.88 1.53 -9.45
C LEU A 49 -0.73 0.87 -10.19
N ILE A 50 -0.67 -0.47 -10.22
CA ILE A 50 0.36 -1.18 -10.98
C ILE A 50 0.23 -0.95 -12.50
N LYS A 51 -0.92 -0.48 -12.99
CA LYS A 51 -1.10 -0.12 -14.41
C LYS A 51 -0.88 1.37 -14.63
N LYS A 52 -1.46 2.21 -13.76
CA LYS A 52 -1.58 3.66 -13.95
C LYS A 52 -0.45 4.50 -13.33
N SER A 53 0.27 4.00 -12.32
CA SER A 53 1.24 4.78 -11.55
C SER A 53 2.65 4.25 -11.70
N ASP A 54 3.52 5.02 -12.37
CA ASP A 54 4.93 4.65 -12.54
C ASP A 54 5.73 4.76 -11.24
N ILE A 55 5.32 5.67 -10.35
CA ILE A 55 5.87 5.79 -8.99
C ILE A 55 5.57 4.51 -8.20
N TYR A 56 4.32 4.07 -8.18
CA TYR A 56 3.93 2.85 -7.49
C TYR A 56 4.66 1.62 -8.06
N LYS A 57 4.75 1.49 -9.39
CA LYS A 57 5.50 0.40 -10.04
C LYS A 57 6.97 0.39 -9.62
N SER A 58 7.60 1.58 -9.55
CA SER A 58 9.01 1.71 -9.17
C SER A 58 9.23 1.26 -7.74
N ILE A 59 8.41 1.73 -6.80
CA ILE A 59 8.47 1.32 -5.38
C ILE A 59 8.23 -0.19 -5.25
N TYR A 60 7.22 -0.73 -5.96
CA TYR A 60 6.93 -2.15 -5.96
C TYR A 60 8.09 -3.00 -6.47
N LYS A 61 8.74 -2.56 -7.55
CA LYS A 61 9.90 -3.26 -8.13
C LYS A 61 11.09 -3.28 -7.18
N ILE A 62 11.38 -2.15 -6.52
CA ILE A 62 12.48 -2.06 -5.54
C ILE A 62 12.23 -3.03 -4.39
N GLN A 63 11.06 -2.99 -3.76
CA GLN A 63 10.76 -3.87 -2.63
C GLN A 63 10.74 -5.36 -3.01
N LYS A 64 10.28 -5.70 -4.22
CA LYS A 64 10.30 -7.08 -4.71
C LYS A 64 11.72 -7.61 -4.96
N LEU A 65 12.69 -6.74 -5.22
CA LEU A 65 14.09 -7.12 -5.38
C LEU A 65 14.85 -7.22 -4.05
N GLU A 66 14.33 -6.60 -2.99
CA GLU A 66 14.90 -6.65 -1.64
C GLU A 66 14.36 -7.82 -0.78
N GLU A 67 13.31 -8.51 -1.24
CA GLU A 67 12.80 -9.78 -0.68
C GLU A 67 13.44 -11.00 -1.35
#